data_AF-A0A848XVW6-F1
#
_entry.id   AF-A0A848XVW6-F1
#
_cell.length_a   1.000
_cell.length_b   1.000
_cell.length_c   1.000
_cell.angle_alpha   90.00
_cell.angle_beta   90.00
_cell.angle_gamma   90.00
#
_symmetry.space_group_name_H-M   'P 1'
#
loop_
_entity.id
_entity.type
_entity.pdbx_description
1 polymer ?
#
loop_
_entity_poly.entity_id
_entity_poly.type
_entity_poly.pdbx_seq_one_letter_code
_entity_poly.pdbx_strand_id
1 'polypeptide(L)'
;MRSEARETPARLPVIVDEILRWDAPVQSCTRFATRPTEIAGVAIGEGETVQCMLGAANRDPDRFRDPERLDTARENSDEHLSFGAGRHFCLGAVMARMETEAALKAVLEAFPSATLVDLDEARPTGHEFRRPGRLRVRLRA
;
A
#
# COMPACT_ATOMS: atom_id res chain seq x y z
N MET A 1 -1.25 -5.66 15.37
CA MET A 1 -2.18 -5.05 14.38
C MET A 1 -3.64 -4.96 14.83
N ARG A 2 -4.49 -6.01 14.80
CA ARG A 2 -5.94 -5.80 15.06
C ARG A 2 -6.26 -5.29 16.48
N SER A 3 -5.72 -5.92 17.51
CA SER A 3 -5.87 -5.47 18.90
C SER A 3 -5.30 -4.07 19.08
N GLU A 4 -4.10 -3.85 18.56
CA GLU A 4 -3.38 -2.57 18.59
C GLU A 4 -4.11 -1.42 17.88
N ALA A 5 -4.70 -1.65 16.72
CA ALA A 5 -5.50 -0.66 15.99
C ALA A 5 -6.78 -0.27 16.77
N ARG A 6 -7.34 -1.22 17.51
CA ARG A 6 -8.52 -0.99 18.36
C ARG A 6 -8.15 -0.30 19.69
N GLU A 7 -7.07 -0.73 20.31
CA GLU A 7 -6.64 -0.26 21.64
C GLU A 7 -5.85 1.04 21.57
N THR A 8 -5.31 1.42 20.40
CA THR A 8 -4.60 2.68 20.20
C THR A 8 -5.00 3.34 18.87
N PRO A 9 -6.21 3.93 18.78
CA PRO A 9 -6.68 4.59 17.55
C PRO A 9 -5.75 5.68 17.03
N ALA A 10 -4.98 6.33 17.91
CA ALA A 10 -3.97 7.33 17.52
C ALA A 10 -2.86 6.77 16.61
N ARG A 11 -2.71 5.44 16.53
CA ARG A 11 -1.75 4.76 15.65
C ARG A 11 -2.33 4.38 14.29
N LEU A 12 -3.62 4.62 14.04
CA LEU A 12 -4.23 4.32 12.75
C LEU A 12 -3.50 4.95 11.56
N PRO A 13 -3.00 6.21 11.61
CA PRO A 13 -2.24 6.76 10.49
C PRO A 13 -1.02 5.90 10.11
N VAL A 14 -0.18 5.54 11.09
CA VAL A 14 1.01 4.70 10.88
C VAL A 14 0.63 3.31 10.37
N ILE A 15 -0.46 2.73 10.88
CA ILE A 15 -0.96 1.43 10.45
C ILE A 15 -1.44 1.49 8.99
N VAL A 16 -2.15 2.57 8.61
CA VAL A 16 -2.64 2.77 7.24
C VAL A 16 -1.47 2.95 6.27
N ASP A 17 -0.46 3.73 6.64
CA ASP A 17 0.78 3.86 5.87
C ASP A 17 1.50 2.51 5.71
N GLU A 18 1.62 1.74 6.79
CA GLU A 18 2.26 0.43 6.71
C GLU A 18 1.47 -0.56 5.84
N ILE A 19 0.14 -0.54 5.88
CA ILE A 19 -0.70 -1.35 4.98
C ILE A 19 -0.47 -0.92 3.52
N LEU A 20 -0.46 0.38 3.24
CA LEU A 20 -0.24 0.90 1.90
C LEU A 20 1.15 0.58 1.37
N ARG A 21 2.17 0.62 2.23
CA ARG A 21 3.52 0.16 1.90
C ARG A 21 3.52 -1.33 1.57
N TRP A 22 3.01 -2.15 2.49
CA TRP A 22 3.12 -3.61 2.41
C TRP A 22 2.28 -4.20 1.27
N ASP A 23 1.07 -3.70 1.03
CA ASP A 23 0.20 -4.12 -0.08
C ASP A 23 -0.34 -2.92 -0.86
N ALA A 24 0.52 -2.33 -1.68
CA ALA A 24 0.18 -1.18 -2.53
C ALA A 24 -1.00 -1.50 -3.48
N PRO A 25 -2.09 -0.70 -3.47
CA PRO A 25 -3.19 -0.90 -4.42
C PRO A 25 -2.78 -0.68 -5.87
N VAL A 26 -1.79 0.20 -6.11
CA VAL A 26 -1.17 0.44 -7.41
C VAL A 26 0.25 -0.10 -7.38
N GLN A 27 0.52 -1.10 -8.21
CA GLN A 27 1.79 -1.84 -8.23
C GLN A 27 2.84 -1.19 -9.13
N SER A 28 2.40 -0.49 -10.18
CA SER A 28 3.30 0.14 -11.14
C SER A 28 2.76 1.48 -11.63
N CYS A 29 3.66 2.37 -12.07
CA CYS A 29 3.29 3.50 -12.89
C CYS A 29 4.20 3.61 -14.11
N THR A 30 3.60 3.90 -15.26
CA THR A 30 4.32 3.96 -16.54
C THR A 30 4.87 5.36 -16.80
N ARG A 31 6.07 5.42 -17.38
CA ARG A 31 6.73 6.64 -17.90
C ARG A 31 7.24 6.38 -19.30
N PHE A 32 7.46 7.47 -20.04
CA PHE A 32 8.08 7.46 -21.36
C PHE A 32 9.28 8.40 -21.34
N ALA A 33 10.42 7.97 -21.87
CA ALA A 33 11.59 8.81 -22.01
C ALA A 33 11.37 9.85 -23.12
N THR A 34 11.49 11.14 -22.80
CA THR A 34 11.32 12.23 -23.79
C THR A 34 12.59 12.57 -24.56
N ARG A 35 13.71 11.97 -24.18
CA ARG A 35 15.03 12.06 -24.82
C ARG A 35 15.89 10.91 -24.30
N PRO A 36 17.01 10.56 -24.97
CA PRO A 36 17.95 9.58 -24.45
C PRO A 36 18.43 9.95 -23.04
N THR A 37 18.46 8.96 -22.15
CA THR A 37 18.88 9.10 -20.75
C THR A 37 19.42 7.79 -20.21
N GLU A 38 19.85 7.78 -18.96
CA GLU A 38 20.28 6.58 -18.23
C GLU A 38 19.54 6.49 -16.88
N ILE A 39 19.17 5.29 -16.46
CA ILE A 39 18.66 5.00 -15.11
C ILE A 39 19.47 3.83 -14.55
N ALA A 40 20.15 4.04 -13.42
CA ALA A 40 20.93 3.03 -12.72
C ALA A 40 21.92 2.24 -13.62
N GLY A 41 22.66 2.93 -14.50
CA GLY A 41 23.59 2.28 -15.43
C GLY A 41 22.97 1.80 -16.74
N VAL A 42 21.64 1.85 -16.89
CA VAL A 42 20.93 1.33 -18.06
C VAL A 42 20.53 2.47 -18.98
N ALA A 43 21.01 2.44 -20.22
CA ALA A 43 20.64 3.39 -21.27
C ALA A 43 19.18 3.18 -21.69
N ILE A 44 18.45 4.29 -21.85
CA ILE A 44 17.04 4.34 -22.25
C ILE A 44 16.92 5.32 -23.41
N GLY A 45 16.40 4.83 -24.54
CA GLY A 45 16.16 5.59 -25.75
C GLY A 45 14.97 6.54 -25.64
N GLU A 46 14.89 7.52 -26.54
CA GLU A 46 13.69 8.35 -26.67
C GLU A 46 12.47 7.51 -27.07
N GLY A 47 11.32 7.79 -26.45
CA GLY A 47 10.06 7.08 -26.67
C GLY A 47 9.95 5.74 -25.93
N GLU A 48 11.02 5.23 -25.34
CA GLU A 48 10.98 3.96 -24.61
C GLU A 48 10.14 4.07 -23.34
N THR A 49 9.47 2.95 -23.03
CA THR A 49 8.60 2.82 -21.86
C THR A 49 9.42 2.37 -20.66
N VAL A 50 9.24 3.07 -19.53
CA VAL A 50 9.80 2.69 -18.23
C VAL A 50 8.64 2.37 -17.29
N GLN A 51 8.60 1.15 -16.78
CA GLN A 51 7.62 0.74 -15.79
C GLN A 51 8.22 0.83 -14.39
N CYS A 52 7.80 1.85 -13.63
CA CYS A 52 8.25 2.04 -12.25
C CYS A 52 7.43 1.12 -11.34
N MET A 53 8.05 0.06 -10.82
CA MET A 53 7.40 -0.94 -9.96
C MET A 53 7.28 -0.44 -8.51
N LEU A 54 6.26 0.38 -8.24
CA LEU A 54 5.98 0.99 -6.93
C LEU A 54 5.85 -0.05 -5.82
N GLY A 55 5.14 -1.15 -6.07
CA GLY A 55 4.98 -2.23 -5.09
C GLY A 55 6.30 -2.89 -4.72
N ALA A 56 7.22 -3.02 -5.69
CA ALA A 56 8.56 -3.55 -5.44
C ALA A 56 9.44 -2.55 -4.68
N ALA A 57 9.38 -1.26 -5.02
CA ALA A 57 10.09 -0.20 -4.32
C ALA A 57 9.67 -0.11 -2.84
N ASN A 58 8.40 -0.35 -2.53
CA ASN A 58 7.92 -0.42 -1.15
C ASN A 58 8.44 -1.63 -0.36
N ARG A 59 9.05 -2.61 -1.04
CA ARG A 59 9.69 -3.78 -0.45
C ARG A 59 11.22 -3.74 -0.55
N ASP A 60 11.79 -2.60 -0.93
CA ASP A 60 13.24 -2.43 -1.07
C ASP A 60 13.95 -2.50 0.30
N PRO A 61 14.84 -3.48 0.54
CA PRO A 61 15.56 -3.60 1.81
C PRO A 61 16.53 -2.45 2.09
N ASP A 62 16.96 -1.70 1.07
CA ASP A 62 17.82 -0.52 1.24
C ASP A 62 17.05 0.67 1.84
N ARG A 63 15.71 0.62 1.78
CA ARG A 63 14.81 1.64 2.36
C ARG A 63 14.03 1.13 3.56
N PHE A 64 13.58 -0.11 3.54
CA PHE A 64 12.73 -0.69 4.57
C PHE A 64 13.38 -1.94 5.13
N ARG A 65 13.87 -1.86 6.38
CA ARG A 65 14.38 -3.05 7.10
C ARG A 65 13.29 -4.12 7.21
N ASP A 66 13.65 -5.38 6.99
CA ASP A 66 12.73 -6.53 7.00
C ASP A 66 11.44 -6.24 6.19
N PRO A 67 11.55 -5.90 4.89
CA PRO A 67 10.48 -5.26 4.13
C PRO A 67 9.23 -6.15 3.96
N GLU A 68 9.42 -7.47 4.04
CA GLU A 68 8.38 -8.49 3.95
C GLU A 68 7.50 -8.55 5.21
N ARG A 69 7.96 -7.99 6.34
CA ARG A 69 7.17 -7.94 7.57
C ARG A 69 6.24 -6.75 7.55
N LEU A 70 4.97 -7.01 7.84
CA LEU A 70 3.98 -5.98 8.16
C LEU A 70 4.22 -5.53 9.61
N ASP A 71 4.80 -4.35 9.78
CA ASP A 71 5.19 -3.79 11.07
C ASP A 71 4.48 -2.47 11.35
N THR A 72 3.46 -2.54 12.19
CA THR A 72 2.62 -1.39 12.59
C THR A 72 3.35 -0.33 13.42
N ALA A 73 4.60 -0.58 13.80
CA ALA A 73 5.48 0.37 14.48
C ALA A 73 6.59 0.92 13.58
N ARG A 74 6.59 0.59 12.27
CA ARG A 74 7.59 1.08 11.32
C ARG A 74 7.54 2.61 11.24
N GLU A 75 8.64 3.26 11.63
CA GLU A 75 8.73 4.72 11.73
C GLU A 75 8.72 5.41 10.37
N ASN A 76 9.25 4.76 9.33
CA ASN A 76 9.34 5.31 7.98
C ASN A 76 8.29 4.76 7.01
N SER A 77 7.14 4.26 7.52
CA SER A 77 6.11 3.68 6.64
C SER A 77 5.50 4.69 5.66
N ASP A 78 5.52 5.98 5.99
CA ASP A 78 5.03 7.09 5.18
C ASP A 78 5.90 7.41 3.95
N GLU A 79 7.14 6.91 3.89
CA GLU A 79 8.05 7.02 2.73
C GLU A 79 7.63 6.13 1.54
N HIS A 80 6.56 5.35 1.67
CA HIS A 80 6.07 4.46 0.61
C HIS A 80 5.69 5.22 -0.68
N LEU A 81 5.75 4.55 -1.82
CA LEU A 81 5.40 5.10 -3.13
C LEU A 81 4.01 4.71 -3.63
N SER A 82 3.12 4.21 -2.78
CA SER A 82 1.76 3.76 -3.17
C SER A 82 0.87 4.87 -3.74
N PHE A 83 1.23 6.14 -3.51
CA PHE A 83 0.60 7.32 -4.10
C PHE A 83 1.43 8.00 -5.20
N GLY A 84 2.51 7.33 -5.64
CA GLY A 84 3.50 7.91 -6.53
C GLY A 84 4.32 9.00 -5.85
N ALA A 85 4.99 9.83 -6.66
CA ALA A 85 5.82 10.94 -6.22
C ALA A 85 5.89 12.06 -7.26
N GLY A 86 6.32 13.25 -6.83
CA GLY A 86 6.56 14.39 -7.70
C GLY A 86 5.28 15.08 -8.20
N ARG A 87 5.34 15.65 -9.42
CA ARG A 87 4.24 16.49 -9.97
C ARG A 87 2.90 15.76 -10.15
N HIS A 88 2.94 14.43 -10.23
CA HIS A 88 1.77 13.57 -10.36
C HIS A 88 1.48 12.79 -9.07
N PHE A 89 1.96 13.28 -7.92
CA PHE A 89 1.59 12.72 -6.63
C PHE A 89 0.05 12.69 -6.48
N CYS A 90 -0.47 11.62 -5.90
CA CYS A 90 -1.91 11.38 -5.82
C CYS A 90 -2.63 12.55 -5.14
N LEU A 91 -3.48 13.23 -5.92
CA LEU A 91 -4.33 14.32 -5.42
C LEU A 91 -5.27 13.86 -4.29
N GLY A 92 -5.66 12.58 -4.30
CA GLY A 92 -6.55 11.97 -3.33
C GLY A 92 -5.89 11.35 -2.10
N ALA A 93 -4.55 11.46 -1.93
CA ALA A 93 -3.83 10.75 -0.86
C ALA A 93 -4.40 11.02 0.54
N VAL A 94 -4.65 12.29 0.86
CA VAL A 94 -5.20 12.69 2.18
C VAL A 94 -6.61 12.13 2.39
N MET A 95 -7.47 12.18 1.36
CA MET A 95 -8.83 11.67 1.42
C MET A 95 -8.83 10.15 1.60
N ALA A 96 -8.04 9.42 0.81
CA ALA A 96 -7.94 7.96 0.89
C ALA A 96 -7.44 7.49 2.26
N ARG A 97 -6.47 8.20 2.87
CA ARG A 97 -6.02 7.93 4.24
C ARG A 97 -7.14 8.12 5.24
N MET A 98 -7.78 9.29 5.23
CA MET A 98 -8.89 9.63 6.13
C MET A 98 -10.04 8.61 6.04
N GLU A 99 -10.44 8.23 4.82
CA GLU A 99 -11.49 7.23 4.60
C GLU A 99 -11.08 5.86 5.14
N THR A 100 -9.84 5.44 4.91
CA THR A 100 -9.32 4.16 5.39
C THR A 100 -9.24 4.13 6.92
N GLU A 101 -8.75 5.19 7.55
CA GLU A 101 -8.71 5.32 9.01
C GLU A 101 -10.12 5.26 9.62
N ALA A 102 -11.07 6.02 9.07
CA ALA A 102 -12.45 6.03 9.53
C ALA A 102 -13.13 4.67 9.36
N ALA A 103 -12.95 4.01 8.20
CA ALA A 103 -13.52 2.70 7.93
C ALA A 103 -12.93 1.61 8.83
N LEU A 104 -11.59 1.58 9.00
CA LEU A 104 -10.92 0.63 9.89
C LEU A 104 -11.39 0.79 11.34
N LYS A 105 -11.45 2.04 11.82
CA LYS A 105 -11.96 2.34 13.16
C LYS A 105 -13.39 1.81 13.35
N ALA A 106 -14.30 2.18 12.46
CA ALA A 106 -15.71 1.80 12.55
C ALA A 106 -15.90 0.27 12.53
N VAL A 107 -15.17 -0.44 11.66
CA VAL A 107 -15.25 -1.91 11.56
C VAL A 107 -14.69 -2.60 12.80
N LEU A 108 -13.57 -2.11 13.34
CA LEU A 108 -12.93 -2.70 14.52
C LEU A 108 -13.73 -2.46 15.81
N GLU A 109 -14.40 -1.31 15.92
CA GLU A 109 -15.29 -0.97 17.03
C GLU A 109 -16.59 -1.78 16.96
N ALA A 110 -17.24 -1.85 15.79
CA ALA A 110 -18.52 -2.54 15.64
C ALA A 110 -18.39 -4.07 15.66
N PHE A 111 -17.29 -4.61 15.13
CA PHE A 111 -17.11 -6.06 14.98
C PHE A 111 -15.72 -6.51 15.50
N PRO A 112 -15.45 -6.39 16.82
CA PRO A 112 -14.13 -6.65 17.41
C PRO A 112 -13.71 -8.13 17.30
N SER A 113 -14.65 -9.02 16.99
CA SER A 113 -14.43 -10.47 16.82
C SER A 113 -14.66 -10.97 15.39
N ALA A 114 -14.86 -10.08 14.41
CA ALA A 114 -14.92 -10.43 12.98
C ALA A 114 -13.70 -11.26 12.53
N THR A 115 -13.91 -12.31 11.73
CA THR A 115 -12.82 -13.14 11.19
C THR A 115 -12.98 -13.31 9.69
N LEU A 116 -11.86 -13.39 8.96
CA LEU A 116 -11.89 -13.77 7.55
C LEU A 116 -12.44 -15.20 7.40
N VAL A 117 -13.32 -15.43 6.42
CA VAL A 117 -13.91 -16.74 6.15
C VAL A 117 -12.96 -17.62 5.35
N ASP A 118 -12.28 -17.03 4.37
CA ASP A 118 -11.43 -17.72 3.41
C ASP A 118 -10.30 -16.77 2.97
N LEU A 119 -9.05 -17.18 3.16
CA LEU A 119 -7.87 -16.38 2.81
C LEU A 119 -7.55 -16.47 1.31
N ASP A 120 -7.82 -17.61 0.68
CA ASP A 120 -7.49 -17.82 -0.74
C ASP A 120 -8.41 -16.97 -1.63
N GLU A 121 -9.70 -16.86 -1.29
CA GLU A 121 -10.62 -15.97 -2.00
C GLU A 121 -10.28 -14.48 -1.81
N ALA A 122 -9.70 -14.14 -0.66
CA ALA A 122 -9.25 -12.80 -0.34
C ALA A 122 -7.86 -12.47 -0.91
N ARG A 123 -7.22 -13.38 -1.65
CA ARG A 123 -5.89 -13.14 -2.19
C ARG A 123 -5.94 -12.00 -3.22
N PRO A 124 -5.14 -10.94 -3.06
CA PRO A 124 -5.14 -9.84 -4.02
C PRO A 124 -4.56 -10.27 -5.38
N THR A 125 -5.28 -9.90 -6.44
CA THR A 125 -4.92 -10.19 -7.84
C THR A 125 -4.89 -8.91 -8.68
N GLY A 126 -4.24 -8.96 -9.83
CA GLY A 126 -4.10 -7.83 -10.76
C GLY A 126 -2.65 -7.42 -11.00
N HIS A 127 -2.38 -6.81 -12.15
CA HIS A 127 -1.03 -6.38 -12.56
C HIS A 127 -0.73 -4.97 -12.06
N GLU A 128 -1.42 -3.95 -12.59
CA GLU A 128 -1.23 -2.55 -12.20
C GLU A 128 -2.05 -2.19 -10.97
N PHE A 129 -3.32 -2.61 -10.94
CA PHE A 129 -4.21 -2.44 -9.79
C PHE A 129 -4.41 -3.78 -9.10
N ARG A 130 -4.01 -3.87 -7.83
CA ARG A 130 -4.04 -5.10 -7.05
C ARG A 130 -5.06 -5.01 -5.93
N ARG A 131 -6.01 -5.96 -5.89
CA ARG A 131 -7.05 -6.02 -4.87
C ARG A 131 -7.63 -7.43 -4.73
N PRO A 132 -8.22 -7.79 -3.56
CA PRO A 132 -9.06 -8.97 -3.48
C PRO A 132 -10.29 -8.83 -4.38
N GLY A 133 -10.72 -9.94 -5.01
CA GLY A 133 -11.99 -9.96 -5.73
C GLY A 133 -13.19 -9.92 -4.78
N ARG A 134 -13.05 -10.56 -3.62
CA ARG A 134 -14.05 -10.62 -2.54
C ARG A 134 -13.36 -10.72 -1.19
N LEU A 135 -14.00 -10.18 -0.15
CA LEU A 135 -13.55 -10.31 1.25
C LEU A 135 -14.71 -10.79 2.10
N ARG A 136 -14.89 -12.11 2.22
CA ARG A 136 -15.95 -12.68 3.07
C ARG A 136 -15.50 -12.68 4.52
N VAL A 137 -16.26 -11.97 5.36
CA VAL A 137 -16.02 -11.90 6.80
C VAL A 137 -17.18 -12.52 7.57
N ARG A 138 -16.84 -13.27 8.63
CA ARG A 138 -17.81 -13.71 9.63
C ARG A 138 -17.83 -12.68 10.73
N LEU A 139 -18.96 -12.02 10.90
CA LEU A 139 -19.17 -11.09 12.00
C LEU A 139 -19.64 -11.87 13.23
N ARG A 140 -19.07 -11.57 14.39
CA ARG A 140 -19.56 -12.03 15.69
C ARG A 140 -19.73 -10.76 16.52
N ALA A 141 -20.97 -10.50 16.91
CA ALA A 141 -21.31 -9.47 17.89
C ALA A 141 -20.79 -9.91 19.28
#